data_AF-A0A1R3W1U2-F1
#
_entry.id   AF-A0A1R3W1U2-F1
#
_cell.length_a   1.000
_cell.length_b   1.000
_cell.length_c   1.000
_cell.angle_alpha   90.00
_cell.angle_beta   90.00
_cell.angle_gamma   90.00
#
_symmetry.space_group_name_H-M   'P 1'
#
loop_
_entity.id
_entity.type
_entity.pdbx_description
1 polymer ?
#
loop_
_entity_poly.entity_id
_entity_poly.type
_entity_poly.pdbx_seq_one_letter_code
_entity_poly.pdbx_strand_id
1 'polypeptide(L)' 'MTTNDSPATPDGADLAALRETIDELKSKTTEELIEPLPKDIEENEPTPEVTDAIGSEKWDEPADEERTEV' A
#
# COMPACT_ATOMS: atom_id res chain seq x y z
N MET A 1 28.17 -42.46 39.27
CA MET A 1 27.48 -42.12 38.01
C MET A 1 26.53 -40.98 38.32
N THR A 2 26.91 -39.75 37.98
CA THR A 2 26.01 -38.60 38.05
C THR A 2 26.03 -37.98 36.66
N THR A 3 24.93 -38.17 35.94
CA THR A 3 24.71 -37.62 34.60
C THR A 3 24.61 -36.11 34.73
N ASN A 4 25.58 -35.41 34.16
CA ASN A 4 25.64 -33.95 34.10
C ASN A 4 24.55 -33.46 33.13
N ASP A 5 23.32 -33.37 33.62
CA ASP A 5 22.15 -32.84 32.91
C ASP A 5 22.21 -31.30 32.92
N SER A 6 23.19 -30.73 32.24
CA SER A 6 23.12 -29.32 31.87
C SER A 6 22.19 -29.23 30.65
N PRO A 7 21.17 -28.34 30.64
CA PRO A 7 20.41 -28.10 29.44
C PRO A 7 21.41 -27.73 28.34
N ALA A 8 21.30 -28.38 27.19
CA ALA A 8 22.12 -28.05 26.03
C ALA A 8 22.05 -26.54 25.83
N THR A 9 23.20 -25.88 25.71
CA THR A 9 23.27 -24.48 25.31
C THR A 9 22.37 -24.33 24.09
N PRO A 10 21.34 -23.46 24.11
CA PRO A 10 20.46 -23.33 22.96
C PRO A 10 21.35 -23.05 21.76
N ASP A 11 21.20 -23.84 20.69
CA ASP A 11 21.85 -23.57 19.42
C ASP A 11 21.50 -22.12 19.08
N GLY A 12 22.49 -21.24 19.18
CA GLY A 12 22.26 -19.81 18.99
C GLY A 12 21.59 -19.61 17.64
N ALA A 13 20.61 -18.69 17.58
CA ALA A 13 19.86 -18.41 16.36
C ALA A 13 20.82 -18.37 15.16
N ASP A 14 20.49 -19.08 14.08
CA ASP A 14 21.35 -19.18 12.91
C ASP A 14 21.65 -17.79 12.35
N LEU A 15 22.80 -17.26 12.77
CA LEU A 15 23.24 -15.93 12.39
C LEU A 15 23.55 -15.87 10.90
N ALA A 16 23.76 -17.01 10.23
CA ALA A 16 23.96 -17.06 8.79
C ALA A 16 22.65 -16.73 8.05
N ALA A 17 21.53 -17.33 8.44
CA ALA A 17 20.22 -17.01 7.88
C ALA A 17 19.83 -15.54 8.09
N LEU A 18 20.13 -14.99 9.26
CA LEU A 18 19.91 -13.56 9.54
C LEU A 18 20.81 -12.65 8.71
N ARG A 19 22.07 -13.05 8.46
CA ARG A 19 22.99 -12.31 7.59
C ARG A 19 22.54 -12.33 6.13
N GLU A 20 22.10 -13.48 5.63
CA GLU A 20 21.54 -13.64 4.28
C GLU A 20 20.34 -12.71 4.08
N THR A 21 19.43 -12.69 5.05
CA THR A 21 18.26 -11.78 5.04
C THR A 21 18.68 -10.31 5.02
N ILE A 22 19.71 -9.94 5.79
CA ILE A 22 20.24 -8.57 5.81
C ILE A 22 20.87 -8.19 4.46
N ASP A 23 21.64 -9.09 3.85
CA ASP A 23 22.29 -8.85 2.57
C ASP A 23 21.27 -8.73 1.44
N GLU A 24 20.20 -9.53 1.45
CA GLU A 24 19.06 -9.38 0.54
C GLU A 24 18.41 -8.01 0.67
N LEU A 25 18.09 -7.58 1.90
CA LEU A 25 17.46 -6.27 2.14
C LEU A 25 18.36 -5.11 1.75
N LYS A 26 19.67 -5.23 1.94
CA LYS A 26 20.65 -4.21 1.53
C LYS A 26 20.86 -4.15 0.02
N SER A 27 20.50 -5.20 -0.71
CA SER A 27 20.61 -5.25 -2.16
C SER A 27 19.44 -4.55 -2.88
N LYS A 28 18.32 -4.32 -2.18
CA LYS A 28 17.13 -3.63 -2.70
C LYS A 28 17.35 -2.11 -2.75
N THR A 29 16.81 -1.44 -3.76
CA THR A 29 16.87 0.03 -3.83
C THR A 29 15.88 0.67 -2.86
N THR A 30 16.11 1.95 -2.52
CA THR A 30 15.17 2.71 -1.68
C THR A 30 13.79 2.79 -2.32
N GLU A 31 13.70 2.90 -3.65
CA GLU A 31 12.40 2.86 -4.35
C GLU A 31 11.70 1.49 -4.20
N GLU A 32 12.43 0.37 -4.31
CA GLU A 32 11.89 -0.98 -4.12
C GLU A 32 11.46 -1.27 -2.67
N LEU A 33 12.14 -0.66 -1.69
CA LEU A 33 11.80 -0.74 -0.27
C LEU A 33 10.56 0.08 0.10
N ILE A 34 10.25 1.12 -0.69
CA ILE A 34 9.19 2.08 -0.43
C ILE A 34 7.95 1.80 -1.28
N GLU A 35 8.02 0.96 -2.33
CA GLU A 35 6.96 0.66 -3.32
C GLU A 35 5.53 0.94 -2.80
N PRO A 36 5.01 2.15 -2.99
CA PRO A 36 3.70 2.52 -2.50
C PRO A 36 2.72 2.46 -3.66
N LEU A 37 2.66 1.32 -4.36
CA LEU A 37 1.48 0.90 -5.11
C LEU A 37 1.69 -0.58 -5.52
N PRO A 38 0.88 -1.52 -5.00
CA PRO A 38 0.82 -2.85 -5.56
C PRO A 38 0.50 -2.74 -7.06
N LYS A 39 1.19 -3.49 -7.92
CA LYS A 39 0.91 -3.53 -9.38
C LYS A 39 -0.57 -3.75 -9.69
N ASP A 40 -1.24 -4.54 -8.84
CA ASP A 40 -2.68 -4.80 -8.92
C ASP A 40 -3.56 -3.54 -8.81
N ILE A 41 -3.05 -2.44 -8.23
CA ILE A 41 -3.74 -1.15 -8.13
C ILE A 41 -3.46 -0.28 -9.35
N GLU A 42 -2.24 -0.30 -9.90
CA GLU A 42 -1.89 0.43 -11.12
C GLU A 42 -2.69 -0.07 -12.33
N GLU A 43 -2.89 -1.39 -12.42
CA GLU A 43 -3.67 -2.01 -13.51
C GLU A 43 -5.19 -1.85 -13.35
N ASN A 44 -5.67 -1.57 -12.13
CA ASN A 44 -7.09 -1.43 -11.80
C ASN A 44 -7.54 0.03 -11.57
N GLU A 45 -6.72 1.03 -11.90
CA GLU A 45 -7.19 2.42 -11.84
C GLU A 45 -8.34 2.63 -12.84
N PRO A 46 -9.51 3.13 -12.39
CA PRO A 46 -10.60 3.43 -13.30
C PRO A 46 -10.21 4.59 -14.22
N THR A 47 -10.61 4.52 -15.49
CA THR A 47 -10.47 5.67 -16.40
C THR A 47 -11.26 6.85 -15.82
N PRO A 48 -10.65 8.03 -15.65
CA PRO A 48 -11.34 9.18 -15.09
C PRO A 48 -12.51 9.58 -16.00
N GLU A 49 -13.70 9.71 -15.42
CA GLU A 49 -14.89 10.21 -16.11
C GLU A 49 -14.74 11.71 -16.40
N VAL A 50 -15.27 12.15 -17.55
CA VAL A 50 -15.32 13.58 -17.88
C VAL A 50 -16.32 14.25 -16.96
N THR A 51 -15.83 15.07 -16.03
CA THR A 51 -16.68 15.92 -15.20
C THR A 51 -16.99 17.23 -15.92
N ASP A 52 -18.19 17.76 -15.72
CA ASP A 52 -18.50 19.12 -16.14
C ASP A 52 -17.53 20.11 -15.50
N ALA A 53 -17.23 21.19 -16.23
CA ALA A 53 -16.38 22.25 -15.70
C ALA A 53 -17.03 22.86 -14.46
N ILE A 54 -16.25 23.05 -13.38
CA ILE A 54 -16.66 23.83 -12.21
C ILE A 54 -17.10 25.22 -12.69
N GLY A 55 -18.38 25.56 -12.53
CA GLY A 55 -18.96 26.83 -13.01
C GLY A 55 -19.65 26.77 -14.38
N SER A 56 -19.89 25.58 -14.93
CA SER A 56 -20.74 25.37 -16.12
C SER A 56 -22.24 25.60 -15.85
N GLU A 57 -22.63 25.68 -14.58
CA GLU A 57 -24.01 25.93 -14.16
C GLU A 57 -24.50 27.31 -14.64
N LYS A 58 -25.70 27.34 -15.20
CA LYS A 58 -26.32 28.55 -15.74
C LYS A 58 -26.96 29.36 -14.60
N TRP A 59 -26.13 30.05 -13.83
CA TRP A 59 -26.57 30.93 -12.73
C TRP A 59 -27.43 32.13 -13.17
N ASP A 60 -27.44 32.43 -14.48
CA ASP A 60 -28.24 33.52 -15.07
C ASP A 60 -29.70 33.13 -15.35
N GLU A 61 -30.08 31.85 -15.20
CA GLU A 61 -31.49 31.44 -15.30
C GLU A 61 -32.23 31.83 -14.02
N PRO A 62 -33.37 32.55 -14.11
CA PRO A 62 -34.17 32.86 -12.95
C PRO A 62 -34.65 31.57 -12.30
N ALA A 63 -34.51 31.45 -10.98
CA ALA A 63 -34.95 30.29 -10.19
C ALA A 63 -36.48 30.07 -10.16
N ASP A 64 -37.24 30.91 -10.87
CA ASP A 64 -38.69 30.92 -10.92
C ASP A 64 -39.23 30.03 -12.04
N GLU A 65 -38.91 28.74 -11.99
CA GLU A 65 -39.79 27.70 -12.54
C GLU A 65 -39.96 26.65 -11.45
N GLU A 66 -40.99 26.86 -10.61
CA GLU A 66 -41.51 25.81 -9.74
C GLU A 66 -41.71 24.54 -10.58
N ARG A 67 -40.88 23.51 -10.35
CA ARG A 67 -41.12 22.15 -10.82
C ARG A 67 -42.42 21.64 -10.18
N THR A 68 -43.54 21.95 -10.82
CA THR A 68 -44.83 21.33 -10.56
C THR A 68 -44.89 20.03 -11.36
N GLU A 69 -44.27 18.99 -10.82
CA GLU A 69 -44.54 17.61 -11.22
C GLU A 69 -44.44 16.70 -9.99
N VAL A 70 -45.56 16.51 -9.29
CA VAL A 70 -46.41 15.30 -9.24
C VAL A 70 -47.66 15.61 -8.40
#